data_AF-A0A9N8MMJ0-F1
#
_entry.id   AF-A0A9N8MMJ0-F1
#
_cell.length_a   1.000
_cell.length_b   1.000
_cell.length_c   1.000
_cell.angle_alpha   90.00
_cell.angle_beta   90.00
_cell.angle_gamma   90.00
#
_symmetry.space_group_name_H-M   'P 1'
#
loop_
_entity.id
_entity.type
_entity.pdbx_description
1 polymer ?
#
loop_
_entity_poly.entity_id
_entity_poly.type
_entity_poly.pdbx_seq_one_letter_code
_entity_poly.pdbx_strand_id
1 'polypeptide(L)'
;MYKNRCCYNVRFALTLTLLLLSVALPRPASASEDGANANAEAAGERAHFVQAFCGWTPADVAQYKAKLTKVLTEASQFDTRWQAGWRRGDSDAIQMRSLRLSAPTDYEARVKNNCGRIKWQIDNSLRPRSPN
;
A
#
# COMPACT_ATOMS: atom_id res chain seq x y z
N MET A 1 20.68 -24.97 61.62
CA MET A 1 20.49 -24.28 60.33
C MET A 1 20.93 -25.20 59.19
N TYR A 2 20.01 -25.79 58.45
CA TYR A 2 20.26 -26.48 57.16
C TYR A 2 18.93 -26.43 56.38
N LYS A 3 18.71 -25.43 55.53
CA LYS A 3 19.10 -25.32 54.11
C LYS A 3 18.26 -26.26 53.23
N ASN A 4 17.10 -25.75 52.78
CA ASN A 4 16.32 -26.32 51.68
C ASN A 4 15.58 -25.20 50.95
N ARG A 5 16.11 -24.77 49.80
CA ARG A 5 15.41 -24.11 48.68
C ARG A 5 16.45 -23.62 47.68
N CYS A 6 16.78 -24.44 46.67
CA CYS A 6 17.56 -23.96 45.53
C CYS A 6 17.38 -24.79 44.25
N CYS A 7 16.22 -25.40 44.00
CA CYS A 7 16.03 -26.22 42.79
C CYS A 7 14.72 -25.96 42.02
N TYR A 8 14.01 -24.85 42.27
CA TYR A 8 12.73 -24.57 41.61
C TYR A 8 12.78 -23.48 40.52
N ASN A 9 13.96 -22.89 40.23
CA ASN A 9 14.08 -21.76 39.29
C ASN A 9 14.75 -22.10 37.95
N VAL A 10 15.30 -23.31 37.78
CA VAL A 10 16.09 -23.62 36.57
C VAL A 10 15.21 -24.13 35.41
N ARG A 11 14.03 -24.72 35.70
CA ARG A 11 13.16 -25.27 34.65
C ARG A 11 12.28 -24.24 33.93
N PHE A 12 11.98 -23.09 34.56
CA PHE A 12 11.18 -22.03 33.95
C PHE A 12 11.98 -21.09 33.03
N ALA A 13 13.30 -21.00 33.21
CA ALA A 13 14.15 -20.15 32.39
C ALA A 13 14.43 -20.74 31.00
N LEU A 14 14.35 -22.08 30.86
CA LEU A 14 14.70 -22.79 29.63
C LEU A 14 13.56 -22.86 28.60
N THR A 15 12.30 -22.77 29.04
CA THR A 15 11.15 -22.75 28.14
C THR A 15 10.87 -21.35 27.59
N LEU A 16 11.20 -20.29 28.33
CA LEU A 16 10.95 -18.91 27.91
C LEU A 16 11.94 -18.41 26.84
N THR A 17 13.16 -18.95 26.80
CA THR A 17 14.19 -18.58 25.83
C THR A 17 13.96 -19.22 24.45
N LEU A 18 13.29 -20.37 24.37
CA LEU A 18 12.92 -20.98 23.08
C LEU A 18 11.74 -20.27 22.39
N LEU A 19 10.86 -19.58 23.11
CA LEU A 19 9.71 -18.87 22.53
C LEU A 19 10.10 -17.53 21.88
N LEU A 20 11.21 -16.92 22.31
CA LEU A 20 11.70 -15.64 21.78
C LEU A 20 12.57 -15.81 20.52
N LEU A 21 13.05 -17.02 20.23
CA LEU A 21 13.89 -17.31 19.06
C LEU A 21 13.09 -17.57 17.77
N SER A 22 11.75 -17.62 17.83
CA SER A 22 10.90 -17.95 16.68
C SER A 22 10.52 -16.76 15.80
N VAL A 23 10.90 -15.52 16.17
CA VAL A 23 10.43 -14.30 15.47
C VAL A 23 11.37 -13.85 14.34
N ALA A 24 12.47 -14.57 14.09
CA ALA A 24 13.40 -14.27 12.99
C ALA A 24 13.17 -15.14 11.74
N LEU A 25 11.93 -15.57 11.48
CA LEU A 25 11.59 -16.21 10.20
C LEU A 25 11.62 -15.14 9.09
N PRO A 26 12.40 -15.34 8.01
CA PRO A 26 12.33 -14.46 6.85
C PRO A 26 10.88 -14.38 6.36
N ARG A 27 10.40 -13.16 6.12
CA ARG A 27 9.06 -12.96 5.54
C ARG A 27 8.95 -13.80 4.27
N PRO A 28 7.87 -14.58 4.09
CA PRO A 28 7.72 -15.36 2.88
C PRO A 28 7.66 -14.38 1.70
N ALA A 29 8.47 -14.64 0.67
CA ALA A 29 8.55 -13.81 -0.54
C ALA A 29 7.17 -13.56 -1.17
N SER A 30 6.24 -14.52 -1.03
CA SER A 30 4.85 -14.41 -1.47
C SER A 30 4.07 -13.26 -0.81
N ALA A 31 4.26 -13.03 0.50
CA ALA A 31 3.59 -11.93 1.18
C ALA A 31 4.11 -10.55 0.70
N SER A 32 5.38 -10.49 0.29
CA SER A 32 5.99 -9.29 -0.26
C SER A 32 5.48 -9.00 -1.68
N GLU A 33 5.40 -10.03 -2.52
CA GLU A 33 4.81 -9.98 -3.85
C GLU A 33 3.33 -9.60 -3.84
N ASP A 34 2.51 -10.23 -3.00
CA ASP A 34 1.08 -9.91 -2.87
C ASP A 34 0.89 -8.45 -2.44
N GLY A 35 1.70 -7.99 -1.47
CA GLY A 35 1.72 -6.60 -1.06
C GLY A 35 2.12 -5.65 -2.19
N ALA A 36 3.14 -5.99 -2.97
CA ALA A 36 3.59 -5.19 -4.11
C ALA A 36 2.52 -5.14 -5.22
N ASN A 37 1.88 -6.26 -5.53
CA ASN A 37 0.77 -6.36 -6.48
C ASN A 37 -0.45 -5.55 -6.03
N ALA A 38 -0.84 -5.62 -4.75
CA ALA A 38 -1.93 -4.79 -4.21
C ALA A 38 -1.60 -3.29 -4.26
N ASN A 39 -0.34 -2.92 -4.03
CA ASN A 39 0.11 -1.53 -4.17
C ASN A 39 0.05 -1.05 -5.63
N ALA A 40 0.39 -1.89 -6.60
CA ALA A 40 0.26 -1.56 -8.02
C ALA A 40 -1.20 -1.34 -8.42
N GLU A 41 -2.13 -2.16 -7.91
CA GLU A 41 -3.57 -1.99 -8.12
C GLU A 41 -4.07 -0.65 -7.55
N ALA A 42 -3.79 -0.38 -6.28
CA ALA A 42 -4.19 0.89 -5.65
C ALA A 42 -3.54 2.11 -6.32
N ALA A 43 -2.34 1.97 -6.88
CA ALA A 43 -1.68 3.03 -7.64
C ALA A 43 -2.36 3.32 -8.97
N GLY A 44 -2.79 2.28 -9.70
CA GLY A 44 -3.54 2.44 -10.95
C GLY A 44 -4.87 3.15 -10.75
N GLU A 45 -5.59 2.82 -9.67
CA GLU A 45 -6.85 3.49 -9.28
C GLU A 45 -6.63 4.98 -8.97
N ARG A 46 -5.61 5.30 -8.16
CA ARG A 46 -5.24 6.68 -7.84
C ARG A 46 -4.83 7.47 -9.08
N ALA A 47 -4.06 6.86 -9.97
CA ALA A 47 -3.58 7.49 -11.20
C ALA A 47 -4.74 7.87 -12.13
N HIS A 48 -5.73 6.99 -12.26
CA HIS A 48 -6.96 7.29 -12.99
C HIS A 48 -7.67 8.51 -12.38
N PHE A 49 -7.87 8.53 -11.06
CA PHE A 49 -8.55 9.64 -10.39
C PHE A 49 -7.86 10.99 -10.65
N VAL A 50 -6.53 11.06 -10.49
CA VAL A 50 -5.82 12.33 -10.67
C VAL A 50 -5.80 12.80 -12.12
N GLN A 51 -5.77 11.87 -13.09
CA GLN A 51 -5.93 12.23 -14.50
C GLN A 51 -7.33 12.75 -14.79
N ALA A 52 -8.36 12.07 -14.28
CA ALA A 52 -9.75 12.40 -14.57
C ALA A 52 -10.21 13.71 -13.91
N PHE A 53 -9.68 14.04 -12.71
CA PHE A 53 -10.25 15.09 -11.88
C PHE A 53 -9.26 16.14 -11.35
N CYS A 54 -7.96 15.85 -11.36
CA CYS A 54 -6.94 16.71 -10.73
C CYS A 54 -5.98 17.37 -11.73
N GLY A 55 -6.23 17.23 -13.03
CA GLY A 55 -5.45 17.90 -14.08
C GLY A 55 -4.12 17.22 -14.44
N TRP A 56 -3.89 15.98 -13.99
CA TRP A 56 -2.73 15.21 -14.47
C TRP A 56 -2.86 14.89 -15.95
N THR A 57 -1.78 15.06 -16.68
CA THR A 57 -1.69 14.68 -18.10
C THR A 57 -1.43 13.18 -18.24
N PRO A 58 -1.68 12.59 -19.43
CA PRO A 58 -1.24 11.23 -19.73
C PRO A 58 0.28 11.03 -19.52
N ALA A 59 1.08 12.06 -19.77
CA ALA A 59 2.53 12.01 -19.55
C ALA A 59 2.89 11.92 -18.07
N ASP A 60 2.17 12.63 -17.19
CA ASP A 60 2.36 12.53 -15.73
C ASP A 60 2.04 11.13 -15.22
N VAL A 61 0.94 10.54 -15.70
CA VAL A 61 0.56 9.16 -15.38
C VAL A 61 1.62 8.16 -15.86
N ALA A 62 2.09 8.30 -17.10
CA ALA A 62 3.12 7.43 -17.65
C ALA A 62 4.43 7.54 -16.86
N GLN A 63 4.83 8.75 -16.48
CA GLN A 63 6.01 8.98 -15.66
C GLN A 63 5.86 8.37 -14.26
N TYR A 64 4.68 8.52 -13.64
CA TYR A 64 4.40 7.91 -12.34
C TYR A 64 4.46 6.38 -12.42
N LYS A 65 3.79 5.78 -13.41
CA LYS A 65 3.82 4.33 -13.63
C LYS A 65 5.26 3.82 -13.79
N ALA A 66 6.06 4.48 -14.63
CA ALA A 66 7.45 4.10 -14.88
C ALA A 66 8.34 4.20 -13.63
N LYS A 67 8.15 5.23 -12.78
CA LYS A 67 8.85 5.34 -11.50
C LYS A 67 8.41 4.24 -10.54
N LEU A 68 7.12 3.96 -10.48
CA LEU A 68 6.56 2.99 -9.56
C LEU A 68 7.01 1.56 -9.88
N THR A 69 7.15 1.18 -11.15
CA THR A 69 7.69 -0.14 -11.54
C THR A 69 9.11 -0.37 -10.99
N LYS A 70 9.91 0.69 -10.84
CA LYS A 70 11.26 0.61 -10.25
C LYS A 70 11.23 0.48 -8.72
N VAL A 71 10.13 0.88 -8.08
CA VAL A 71 9.96 0.81 -6.62
C VAL A 71 9.30 -0.51 -6.22
N LEU A 72 8.34 -1.01 -7.00
CA LEU A 72 7.59 -2.23 -6.74
C LEU A 72 8.19 -3.42 -7.51
N THR A 73 9.48 -3.70 -7.29
CA THR A 73 10.22 -4.75 -8.02
C THR A 73 9.69 -6.15 -7.78
N GLU A 74 9.00 -6.37 -6.67
CA GLU A 74 8.39 -7.66 -6.31
C GLU A 74 6.99 -7.85 -6.90
N ALA A 75 6.42 -6.84 -7.57
CA ALA A 75 5.10 -6.95 -8.19
C ALA A 75 5.19 -7.68 -9.53
N SER A 76 5.22 -9.02 -9.50
CA SER A 76 5.28 -9.87 -10.70
C SER A 76 4.14 -9.61 -11.69
N GLN A 77 2.99 -9.14 -11.20
CA GLN A 77 1.79 -8.86 -11.98
C GLN A 77 1.51 -7.36 -12.09
N PHE A 78 2.56 -6.53 -12.01
CA PHE A 78 2.44 -5.07 -11.95
C PHE A 78 1.47 -4.49 -12.98
N ASP A 79 1.63 -4.80 -14.28
CA ASP A 79 0.79 -4.23 -15.33
C ASP A 79 -0.66 -4.68 -15.26
N THR A 80 -0.89 -5.97 -15.00
CA THR A 80 -2.24 -6.52 -14.82
C THR A 80 -2.94 -5.89 -13.63
N ARG A 81 -2.24 -5.73 -12.51
CA ARG A 81 -2.77 -5.13 -11.28
C ARG A 81 -3.01 -3.63 -11.44
N TRP A 82 -2.06 -2.91 -12.02
CA TRP A 82 -2.23 -1.51 -12.41
C TRP A 82 -3.50 -1.33 -13.26
N GLN A 83 -3.68 -2.16 -14.29
CA GLN A 83 -4.84 -2.07 -15.18
C GLN A 83 -6.15 -2.47 -14.47
N ALA A 84 -6.11 -3.39 -13.51
CA ALA A 84 -7.26 -3.70 -12.67
C ALA A 84 -7.67 -2.48 -11.83
N GLY A 85 -6.70 -1.82 -11.19
CA GLY A 85 -6.91 -0.58 -10.45
C GLY A 85 -7.45 0.54 -11.33
N TRP A 86 -6.89 0.71 -12.53
CA TRP A 86 -7.37 1.69 -13.51
C TRP A 86 -8.86 1.53 -13.83
N ARG A 87 -9.29 0.28 -14.11
CA ARG A 87 -10.69 -0.04 -14.40
C ARG A 87 -11.60 0.22 -13.20
N ARG A 88 -11.13 -0.03 -11.98
CA ARG A 88 -11.85 0.32 -10.75
C ARG A 88 -12.04 1.83 -10.65
N GLY A 89 -10.99 2.60 -10.87
CA GLY A 89 -11.05 4.07 -10.91
C GLY A 89 -12.03 4.61 -11.95
N ASP A 90 -12.16 3.93 -13.10
CA ASP A 90 -13.13 4.30 -14.13
C ASP A 90 -14.59 4.15 -13.66
N SER A 91 -14.88 3.07 -12.92
CA SER A 91 -16.18 2.88 -12.27
C SER A 91 -16.47 3.98 -11.24
N ASP A 92 -15.50 4.33 -10.41
CA ASP A 92 -15.66 5.39 -9.40
C ASP A 92 -15.81 6.77 -10.03
N ALA A 93 -15.18 7.01 -11.18
CA ALA A 93 -15.31 8.24 -11.93
C ALA A 93 -16.74 8.48 -12.44
N ILE A 94 -17.49 7.42 -12.74
CA ILE A 94 -18.92 7.53 -13.10
C ILE A 94 -19.72 8.11 -11.93
N GLN A 95 -19.47 7.65 -10.70
CA GLN A 95 -20.13 8.16 -9.50
C GLN A 95 -19.80 9.64 -9.27
N MET A 96 -18.54 10.02 -9.43
CA MET A 96 -18.11 11.42 -9.32
C MET A 96 -18.77 12.32 -10.38
N ARG A 97 -18.90 11.84 -11.62
CA ARG A 97 -19.59 12.58 -12.69
C ARG A 97 -21.09 12.73 -12.41
N SER A 98 -21.73 11.71 -11.85
CA SER A 98 -23.13 11.80 -11.40
C SER A 98 -23.28 12.83 -10.27
N LEU A 99 -22.39 12.79 -9.28
CA LEU A 99 -22.39 13.75 -8.17
C LEU A 99 -22.23 15.19 -8.65
N ARG A 100 -21.41 15.43 -9.69
CA ARG A 100 -21.26 16.76 -10.29
C ARG A 100 -22.59 17.34 -10.80
N LEU A 101 -23.50 16.48 -11.27
CA LEU A 101 -24.80 16.90 -11.80
C LEU A 101 -25.83 17.09 -10.68
N SER A 102 -25.81 16.24 -9.66
CA SER A 102 -26.81 16.24 -8.58
C SER A 102 -26.46 17.16 -7.40
N ALA A 103 -25.17 17.32 -7.08
CA ALA A 103 -24.68 18.12 -5.96
C ALA A 103 -23.31 18.76 -6.29
N PRO A 104 -23.28 19.88 -7.06
CA PRO A 104 -22.04 20.49 -7.53
C PRO A 104 -21.07 20.93 -6.42
N THR A 105 -21.57 21.52 -5.34
CA THR A 105 -20.75 21.95 -4.20
C THR A 105 -20.06 20.76 -3.51
N ASP A 106 -20.78 19.66 -3.34
CA ASP A 106 -20.23 18.43 -2.74
C ASP A 106 -19.18 17.79 -3.65
N TYR A 107 -19.42 17.81 -4.97
CA TYR A 107 -18.45 17.36 -5.95
C TYR A 107 -17.14 18.15 -5.86
N GLU A 108 -17.20 19.49 -5.84
CA GLU A 108 -16.02 20.34 -5.74
C GLU A 108 -15.23 20.09 -4.46
N ALA A 109 -15.93 20.00 -3.32
CA ALA A 109 -15.31 19.68 -2.03
C ALA A 109 -14.60 18.32 -2.06
N ARG A 110 -15.23 17.29 -2.64
CA ARG A 110 -14.63 15.95 -2.77
C ARG A 110 -13.42 15.93 -3.71
N VAL A 111 -13.51 16.57 -4.87
CA VAL A 111 -12.37 16.67 -5.80
C VAL A 111 -11.20 17.35 -5.11
N LYS A 112 -11.41 18.52 -4.49
CA LYS A 112 -10.36 19.25 -3.79
C LYS A 112 -9.68 18.40 -2.71
N ASN A 113 -10.46 17.76 -1.84
CA ASN A 113 -9.93 16.94 -0.75
C ASN A 113 -9.20 15.69 -1.27
N ASN A 114 -9.76 15.03 -2.29
CA ASN A 114 -9.15 13.83 -2.86
C ASN A 114 -7.86 14.14 -3.63
N CYS A 115 -7.80 15.23 -4.39
CA CYS A 115 -6.59 15.60 -5.13
C CYS A 115 -5.40 15.83 -4.18
N GLY A 116 -5.61 16.53 -3.07
CA GLY A 116 -4.55 16.73 -2.06
C GLY A 116 -4.09 15.41 -1.42
N ARG A 117 -5.06 14.59 -0.96
CA ARG A 117 -4.79 13.30 -0.34
C ARG A 117 -4.07 12.33 -1.28
N ILE A 118 -4.55 12.19 -2.51
CA ILE A 118 -3.99 11.24 -3.48
C ILE A 118 -2.61 11.70 -3.96
N LYS A 119 -2.40 13.00 -4.16
CA LYS A 119 -1.06 13.53 -4.45
C LYS A 119 -0.05 13.10 -3.39
N TRP A 120 -0.39 13.26 -2.11
CA TRP A 120 0.47 12.80 -1.01
C TRP A 120 0.72 11.29 -1.05
N GLN A 121 -0.32 10.48 -1.35
CA GLN A 121 -0.18 9.02 -1.46
C GLN A 121 0.75 8.62 -2.61
N ILE A 122 0.63 9.27 -3.77
CA ILE A 122 1.50 9.07 -4.93
C ILE A 122 2.93 9.42 -4.57
N ASP A 123 3.17 10.61 -4.02
CA ASP A 123 4.51 11.08 -3.66
C ASP A 123 5.17 10.14 -2.62
N ASN A 124 4.37 9.61 -1.68
CA ASN A 124 4.85 8.65 -0.69
C ASN A 124 5.10 7.24 -1.27
N SER A 125 4.32 6.81 -2.26
CA SER A 125 4.46 5.50 -2.90
C SER A 125 5.76 5.34 -3.69
N LEU A 126 6.36 6.46 -4.11
CA LEU A 126 7.61 6.49 -4.87
C LEU A 126 8.86 6.52 -3.98
N ARG A 127 8.69 6.58 -2.65
CA ARG A 127 9.82 6.59 -1.73
C ARG A 127 10.49 5.21 -1.73
N PRO A 128 11.84 5.16 -1.72
CA PRO A 128 12.55 3.91 -1.54
C PRO A 128 12.07 3.21 -0.27
N ARG A 129 11.71 1.93 -0.37
CA ARG A 129 11.46 1.12 0.82
C ARG A 129 12.82 0.68 1.37
N SER A 130 13.03 0.86 2.67
CA SER A 130 14.20 0.28 3.31
C SER A 130 14.19 -1.23 3.06
N PRO A 131 15.33 -1.82 2.67
CA PRO A 131 15.44 -3.28 2.64
C PRO A 131 15.18 -3.80 4.05
N ASN A 132 14.24 -4.75 4.17
CA ASN A 132 14.05 -5.52 5.40
C ASN A 132 15.10 -6.62 5.50
#